data_AF-A0A2N3FSH7-F1
#
_entry.id   AF-A0A2N3FSH7-F1
#
_cell.length_a   1.000
_cell.length_b   1.000
_cell.length_c   1.000
_cell.angle_alpha   90.00
_cell.angle_beta   90.00
_cell.angle_gamma   90.00
#
_symmetry.space_group_name_H-M   'P 1'
#
loop_
_entity.id
_entity.type
_entity.pdbx_description
1 polymer ?
#
loop_
_entity_poly.entity_id
_entity_poly.type
_entity_poly.pdbx_seq_one_letter_code
_entity_poly.pdbx_strand_id
1 'polypeptide(L)'
;MAFDVDSYAETSMGVTWQDLDFDSFGSQPLSQDTLRTLSYMCAVEYHTVCYLRDLLVTPSHKERDVNAFMTMWNREEYWHGEALAAVLARYGITVDYDELKAARVKLEWRDKLAPLKQSILGNIIGDDFVAVHMSWGAANEWSATAAYRRLAALEQHPALSPLLQRIGQQETRHTAFYATQARKRLEKSKMARTLTRLVLAKAWRPVGSSISEPEDLDHVMRHLFSGPDGLAEIRRIDANIAKLPGMEGLTIFETAVRPHDMRWPAPDPA
;
A
#
# COMPACT_ATOMS: atom_id res chain seq x y z
N MET A 1 15.15 -9.26 -12.83
CA MET A 1 15.75 -8.08 -13.49
C MET A 1 15.69 -6.92 -12.51
N ALA A 2 16.70 -6.06 -12.49
CA ALA A 2 16.68 -4.86 -11.65
C ALA A 2 15.66 -3.86 -12.22
N PHE A 3 15.02 -3.07 -11.35
CA PHE A 3 14.12 -2.00 -11.76
C PHE A 3 14.87 -0.93 -12.55
N ASP A 4 14.31 -0.53 -13.69
CA ASP A 4 14.84 0.54 -14.54
C ASP A 4 14.09 1.85 -14.25
N VAL A 5 14.77 2.75 -13.54
CA VAL A 5 14.18 4.04 -13.13
C VAL A 5 14.03 5.02 -14.28
N ASP A 6 14.88 4.92 -15.31
CA ASP A 6 14.84 5.82 -16.45
C ASP A 6 13.63 5.48 -17.31
N SER A 7 13.47 4.19 -17.62
CA SER A 7 12.26 3.69 -18.28
C SER A 7 10.99 3.98 -17.47
N TYR A 8 11.07 3.89 -16.13
CA TYR A 8 9.94 4.26 -15.26
C TYR A 8 9.56 5.74 -15.42
N ALA A 9 10.54 6.64 -15.36
CA ALA A 9 10.30 8.07 -15.48
C ALA A 9 9.77 8.47 -16.86
N GLU A 10 10.30 7.87 -17.94
CA GLU A 10 9.86 8.15 -19.31
C GLU A 10 8.41 7.74 -19.59
N THR A 11 7.96 6.66 -18.94
CA THR A 11 6.63 6.08 -19.18
C THR A 11 5.64 6.35 -18.04
N SER A 12 6.03 7.18 -17.07
CA SER A 12 5.15 7.55 -15.96
C SER A 12 4.05 8.49 -16.43
N MET A 13 2.80 8.10 -16.16
CA MET A 13 1.62 8.85 -16.57
C MET A 13 0.50 8.65 -15.55
N GLY A 14 -0.38 9.65 -15.42
CA GLY A 14 -1.59 9.47 -14.63
C GLY A 14 -2.45 8.36 -15.21
N VAL A 15 -3.10 7.59 -14.34
CA VAL A 15 -4.12 6.64 -14.78
C VAL A 15 -5.18 7.39 -15.59
N THR A 16 -5.62 6.81 -16.71
CA THR A 16 -6.67 7.37 -17.56
C THR A 16 -7.99 6.66 -17.24
N TRP A 17 -9.06 7.43 -17.07
CA TRP A 17 -10.41 6.91 -16.81
C TRP A 17 -11.50 7.62 -17.64
N GLN A 18 -11.12 8.63 -18.42
CA GLN A 18 -12.04 9.45 -19.21
C GLN A 18 -12.71 8.67 -20.35
N ASP A 19 -12.13 7.53 -20.74
CA ASP A 19 -12.68 6.61 -21.73
C ASP A 19 -13.65 5.58 -21.13
N LEU A 20 -13.81 5.54 -19.80
CA LEU A 20 -14.69 4.60 -19.11
C LEU A 20 -16.10 5.17 -19.00
N ASP A 21 -17.10 4.32 -19.22
CA ASP A 21 -18.51 4.71 -19.16
C ASP A 21 -19.00 4.83 -17.71
N PHE A 22 -18.79 6.00 -17.10
CA PHE A 22 -19.29 6.27 -15.76
C PHE A 22 -20.82 6.50 -15.71
N ASP A 23 -21.50 6.63 -16.86
CA ASP A 23 -22.97 6.69 -16.85
C ASP A 23 -23.57 5.31 -16.56
N SER A 24 -22.83 4.23 -16.80
CA SER A 24 -23.27 2.87 -16.49
C SER A 24 -23.61 2.68 -15.01
N PHE A 25 -23.01 3.45 -14.10
CA PHE A 25 -23.31 3.47 -12.66
C PHE A 25 -24.77 3.79 -12.33
N GLY A 26 -25.48 4.51 -13.22
CA GLY A 26 -26.92 4.76 -13.05
C GLY A 26 -27.77 3.50 -13.28
N SER A 27 -27.33 2.63 -14.19
CA SER A 27 -28.01 1.36 -14.52
C SER A 27 -27.52 0.17 -13.68
N GLN A 28 -26.27 0.22 -13.22
CA GLN A 28 -25.59 -0.80 -12.43
C GLN A 28 -24.95 -0.13 -11.20
N PRO A 29 -25.74 0.28 -10.21
CA PRO A 29 -25.22 1.01 -9.05
C PRO A 29 -24.31 0.12 -8.20
N LEU A 30 -23.21 0.71 -7.72
CA LEU A 30 -22.33 0.08 -6.74
C LEU A 30 -23.04 -0.07 -5.39
N SER A 31 -22.69 -1.14 -4.67
CA SER A 31 -23.21 -1.37 -3.32
C SER A 31 -22.64 -0.34 -2.32
N GLN A 32 -23.34 -0.15 -1.20
CA GLN A 32 -22.83 0.70 -0.11
C GLN A 32 -21.52 0.16 0.47
N ASP A 33 -21.36 -1.16 0.54
CA ASP A 33 -20.12 -1.79 1.01
C ASP A 33 -18.93 -1.43 0.11
N THR A 34 -19.16 -1.40 -1.20
CA THR A 34 -18.18 -1.00 -2.22
C THR A 34 -17.87 0.48 -2.18
N LEU A 35 -18.88 1.34 -2.04
CA LEU A 35 -18.65 2.78 -1.91
C LEU A 35 -17.86 3.12 -0.65
N ARG A 36 -18.12 2.42 0.47
CA ARG A 36 -17.36 2.58 1.71
C ARG A 36 -15.91 2.13 1.54
N THR A 37 -15.67 1.01 0.86
CA THR A 37 -14.31 0.55 0.55
C THR A 37 -13.57 1.49 -0.41
N LEU A 38 -14.23 1.99 -1.45
CA LEU A 38 -13.65 2.98 -2.37
C LEU A 38 -13.30 4.28 -1.65
N SER A 39 -14.17 4.75 -0.74
CA SER A 39 -13.90 5.94 0.07
C SER A 39 -12.64 5.78 0.92
N TYR A 40 -12.46 4.61 1.55
CA TYR A 40 -11.25 4.29 2.30
C TYR A 40 -10.01 4.27 1.41
N MET A 41 -10.08 3.58 0.27
CA MET A 41 -8.96 3.50 -0.68
C MET A 41 -8.59 4.89 -1.20
N CYS A 42 -9.58 5.70 -1.59
CA CYS A 42 -9.38 7.09 -2.01
C CYS A 42 -8.72 7.95 -0.93
N ALA A 43 -9.13 7.80 0.34
CA ALA A 43 -8.52 8.51 1.46
C ALA A 43 -7.06 8.10 1.69
N VAL A 44 -6.73 6.82 1.44
CA VAL A 44 -5.36 6.30 1.47
C VAL A 44 -4.52 6.92 0.36
N GLU A 45 -4.99 6.91 -0.88
CA GLU A 45 -4.29 7.50 -2.05
C GLU A 45 -3.96 8.98 -1.83
N TYR A 46 -4.91 9.75 -1.30
CA TYR A 46 -4.66 11.17 -0.99
C TYR A 46 -3.70 11.40 0.18
N HIS A 47 -3.54 10.39 1.05
CA HIS A 47 -2.59 10.44 2.15
C HIS A 47 -1.18 10.01 1.78
N THR A 48 -0.97 9.47 0.57
CA THR A 48 0.31 8.89 0.16
C THR A 48 1.45 9.94 0.15
N VAL A 49 1.13 11.23 0.05
CA VAL A 49 2.06 12.38 0.23
C VAL A 49 2.81 12.35 1.57
N CYS A 50 2.23 11.77 2.62
CA CYS A 50 2.91 11.62 3.92
C CYS A 50 4.12 10.68 3.85
N TYR A 51 4.05 9.62 3.04
CA TYR A 51 5.17 8.69 2.85
C TYR A 51 6.32 9.32 2.05
N LEU A 52 6.00 10.20 1.08
CA LEU A 52 7.01 11.00 0.37
C LEU A 52 7.85 11.85 1.33
N ARG A 53 7.19 12.62 2.19
CA ARG A 53 7.87 13.44 3.21
C ARG A 53 8.81 12.60 4.05
N ASP A 54 8.33 11.44 4.48
CA ASP A 54 9.06 10.61 5.43
C ASP A 54 10.26 9.90 4.79
N LEU A 55 10.23 9.64 3.48
CA LEU A 55 11.41 9.17 2.74
C LEU A 55 12.42 10.30 2.50
N LEU A 56 11.93 11.52 2.17
CA LEU A 56 12.78 12.68 1.88
C LEU A 56 13.64 13.11 3.09
N VAL A 57 13.20 12.81 4.31
CA VAL A 57 13.97 13.10 5.54
C VAL A 57 15.02 12.02 5.88
N THR A 58 15.13 10.95 5.10
CA THR A 58 16.15 9.90 5.27
C THR A 58 17.32 10.10 4.29
N PRO A 59 18.52 9.54 4.53
CA PRO A 59 19.65 9.67 3.60
C PRO A 59 19.38 9.23 2.15
N SER A 60 18.34 8.40 1.90
CA SER A 60 18.00 7.92 0.56
C SER A 60 17.53 9.01 -0.40
N HIS A 61 17.14 10.20 0.09
CA HIS A 61 16.80 11.33 -0.79
C HIS A 61 17.98 11.77 -1.69
N LYS A 62 19.21 11.42 -1.31
CA LYS A 62 20.43 11.72 -2.07
C LYS A 62 20.67 10.74 -3.22
N GLU A 63 19.97 9.61 -3.24
CA GLU A 63 20.07 8.63 -4.31
C GLU A 63 19.21 9.07 -5.50
N ARG A 64 19.83 9.24 -6.66
CA ARG A 64 19.16 9.65 -7.91
C ARG A 64 17.91 8.83 -8.19
N ASP A 65 18.04 7.51 -8.16
CA ASP A 65 16.96 6.60 -8.54
C ASP A 65 15.78 6.69 -7.56
N VAL A 66 16.07 6.87 -6.27
CA VAL A 66 15.04 7.05 -5.25
C VAL A 66 14.31 8.38 -5.45
N ASN A 67 15.05 9.45 -5.73
CA ASN A 67 14.45 10.77 -5.98
C ASN A 67 13.56 10.78 -7.25
N ALA A 68 14.08 10.22 -8.34
CA ALA A 68 13.34 10.11 -9.60
C ALA A 68 12.07 9.26 -9.43
N PHE A 69 12.19 8.09 -8.79
CA PHE A 69 11.05 7.25 -8.48
C PHE A 69 10.00 8.00 -7.67
N MET A 70 10.38 8.62 -6.54
CA MET A 70 9.42 9.29 -5.66
C MET A 70 8.68 10.45 -6.32
N THR A 71 9.35 11.17 -7.22
CA THR A 71 8.71 12.26 -7.96
C THR A 71 7.62 11.73 -8.89
N MET A 72 7.90 10.65 -9.61
CA MET A 72 6.96 10.04 -10.55
C MET A 72 5.85 9.30 -9.82
N TRP A 73 6.20 8.50 -8.81
CA TRP A 73 5.29 7.79 -7.94
C TRP A 73 4.27 8.73 -7.30
N ASN A 74 4.70 9.84 -6.69
CA ASN A 74 3.77 10.78 -6.06
C ASN A 74 2.80 11.42 -7.06
N ARG A 75 3.22 11.56 -8.33
CA ARG A 75 2.33 12.01 -9.40
C ARG A 75 1.33 10.92 -9.78
N GLU A 76 1.74 9.65 -9.87
CA GLU A 76 0.86 8.52 -10.18
C GLU A 76 -0.21 8.32 -9.09
N GLU A 77 0.20 8.31 -7.82
CA GLU A 77 -0.67 8.22 -6.63
C GLU A 77 -1.72 9.34 -6.58
N TYR A 78 -1.32 10.57 -6.93
CA TYR A 78 -2.28 11.69 -7.03
C TYR A 78 -3.38 11.37 -8.05
N TRP A 79 -3.03 10.84 -9.22
CA TRP A 79 -4.01 10.49 -10.24
C TRP A 79 -4.85 9.26 -9.88
N HIS A 80 -4.34 8.34 -9.06
CA HIS A 80 -5.14 7.24 -8.50
C HIS A 80 -6.24 7.79 -7.59
N GLY A 81 -5.88 8.67 -6.67
CA GLY A 81 -6.83 9.38 -5.80
C GLY A 81 -7.90 10.12 -6.60
N GLU A 82 -7.51 10.93 -7.59
CA GLU A 82 -8.46 11.65 -8.46
C GLU A 82 -9.41 10.71 -9.21
N ALA A 83 -8.92 9.56 -9.68
CA ALA A 83 -9.74 8.60 -10.39
C ALA A 83 -10.79 7.95 -9.49
N LEU A 84 -10.42 7.59 -8.26
CA LEU A 84 -11.35 7.06 -7.25
C LEU A 84 -12.35 8.13 -6.80
N ALA A 85 -11.90 9.36 -6.59
CA ALA A 85 -12.76 10.50 -6.26
C ALA A 85 -13.79 10.78 -7.37
N ALA A 86 -13.40 10.64 -8.64
CA ALA A 86 -14.31 10.80 -9.77
C ALA A 86 -15.43 9.75 -9.78
N VAL A 87 -15.16 8.51 -9.36
CA VAL A 87 -16.20 7.48 -9.17
C VAL A 87 -17.12 7.88 -8.02
N LEU A 88 -16.55 8.22 -6.86
CA LEU A 88 -17.32 8.59 -5.66
C LEU A 88 -18.21 9.82 -5.88
N ALA A 89 -17.75 10.79 -6.68
CA ALA A 89 -18.52 11.97 -7.06
C ALA A 89 -19.81 11.64 -7.82
N ARG A 90 -19.86 10.53 -8.59
CA ARG A 90 -21.10 10.05 -9.24
C ARG A 90 -22.18 9.64 -8.23
N TYR A 91 -21.77 9.33 -7.00
CA TYR A 91 -22.64 8.97 -5.89
C TYR A 91 -22.84 10.13 -4.89
N GLY A 92 -22.37 11.34 -5.23
CA GLY A 92 -22.45 12.51 -4.35
C GLY A 92 -21.52 12.42 -3.13
N ILE A 93 -20.54 11.51 -3.14
CA ILE A 93 -19.57 11.34 -2.07
C ILE A 93 -18.33 12.17 -2.39
N THR A 94 -17.94 13.05 -1.47
CA THR A 94 -16.72 13.85 -1.57
C THR A 94 -15.74 13.38 -0.51
N VAL A 95 -14.50 13.11 -0.91
CA VAL A 95 -13.41 12.80 0.02
C VAL A 95 -12.57 14.06 0.17
N ASP A 96 -12.72 14.77 1.29
CA ASP A 96 -12.08 16.07 1.49
C ASP A 96 -10.59 15.93 1.87
N TYR A 97 -9.73 16.38 0.97
CA TYR A 97 -8.28 16.42 1.16
C TYR A 97 -7.83 17.29 2.35
N ASP A 98 -8.58 18.35 2.70
CA ASP A 98 -8.25 19.27 3.78
C ASP A 98 -8.63 18.73 5.17
N GLU A 99 -9.72 17.96 5.29
CA GLU A 99 -10.04 17.20 6.52
C GLU A 99 -9.01 16.09 6.78
N LEU A 100 -8.61 15.38 5.71
CA LEU A 100 -7.50 14.43 5.72
C LEU A 100 -6.18 15.13 6.12
N LYS A 101 -5.96 16.38 5.69
CA LYS A 101 -4.81 17.20 6.08
C LYS A 101 -4.83 17.60 7.56
N ALA A 102 -6.00 17.78 8.17
CA ALA A 102 -6.10 18.04 9.61
C ALA A 102 -5.75 16.80 10.45
N ALA A 103 -6.08 15.60 9.98
CA ALA A 103 -5.63 14.34 10.57
C ALA A 103 -4.09 14.14 10.49
N ARG A 104 -3.41 14.80 9.53
CA ARG A 104 -1.92 14.79 9.39
C ARG A 104 -1.18 15.29 10.62
N VAL A 105 -1.81 16.07 11.49
CA VAL A 105 -1.18 16.61 12.71
C VAL A 105 -1.00 15.53 13.78
N LYS A 106 -1.74 14.41 13.72
CA LYS A 106 -1.70 13.35 14.72
C LYS A 106 -0.79 12.16 14.41
N LEU A 107 -0.06 12.18 13.29
CA LEU A 107 0.81 11.07 12.92
C LEU A 107 2.19 11.51 12.48
N GLU A 108 3.06 11.68 13.48
CA GLU A 108 4.46 11.46 13.25
C GLU A 108 4.76 9.95 13.36
N TRP A 109 5.17 9.34 12.25
CA TRP A 109 5.87 8.05 12.24
C TRP A 109 7.06 8.02 13.24
N ARG A 110 7.56 9.19 13.64
CA ARG A 110 8.54 9.40 14.71
C ARG A 110 8.18 8.75 16.05
N ASP A 111 6.89 8.56 16.36
CA ASP A 111 6.45 7.96 17.62
C ASP A 111 6.35 6.43 17.54
N LYS A 112 5.95 5.88 16.40
CA LYS A 112 5.92 4.42 16.20
C LYS A 112 7.33 3.80 16.13
N LEU A 113 8.33 4.61 15.81
CA LEU A 113 9.76 4.24 15.83
C LEU A 113 10.50 4.77 17.08
N ALA A 114 9.81 5.36 18.05
CA ALA A 114 10.42 5.82 19.30
C ALA A 114 11.25 4.75 20.04
N PRO A 115 10.89 3.44 20.03
CA PRO A 115 11.73 2.40 20.62
C PRO A 115 13.10 2.24 19.94
N LEU A 116 13.21 2.63 18.67
CA LEU A 116 14.47 2.61 17.93
C LEU A 116 15.34 3.84 18.27
N LYS A 117 14.74 4.99 18.61
CA LYS A 117 15.49 6.22 18.90
C LYS A 117 16.47 6.08 20.07
N GLN A 118 16.16 5.26 21.08
CA GLN A 118 17.03 5.11 22.26
C GLN A 118 18.26 4.22 22.03
N SER A 119 18.36 3.46 20.93
CA SER A 119 19.54 2.62 20.64
C SER A 119 20.42 3.12 19.49
N ILE A 120 20.15 4.31 18.93
CA ILE A 120 20.78 4.82 17.69
C ILE A 120 21.72 5.97 18.06
N LEU A 121 22.91 5.61 18.55
CA LEU A 121 24.08 6.49 18.58
C LEU A 121 25.14 5.85 17.66
N GLY A 122 25.25 6.30 16.42
CA GLY A 122 26.35 5.90 15.53
C GLY A 122 26.05 6.00 14.05
N ASN A 123 26.98 6.60 13.30
CA ASN A 123 26.99 6.88 11.86
C ASN A 123 26.85 5.67 10.91
N ILE A 124 26.37 4.51 11.39
CA ILE A 124 26.26 3.24 10.66
C ILE A 124 24.79 2.90 10.33
N ILE A 125 23.82 3.68 10.80
CA ILE A 125 22.40 3.29 10.81
C ILE A 125 21.59 3.81 9.59
N GLY A 126 22.22 4.56 8.68
CA GLY A 126 21.55 5.11 7.49
C GLY A 126 21.01 4.01 6.56
N ASP A 127 21.89 3.17 6.02
CA ASP A 127 21.53 2.20 4.99
C ASP A 127 20.62 1.07 5.50
N ASP A 128 20.85 0.62 6.74
CA ASP A 128 20.00 -0.37 7.40
C ASP A 128 18.58 0.17 7.64
N PHE A 129 18.45 1.45 8.00
CA PHE A 129 17.14 2.09 8.15
C PHE A 129 16.42 2.21 6.80
N VAL A 130 17.14 2.56 5.73
CA VAL A 130 16.56 2.58 4.38
C VAL A 130 16.10 1.18 3.97
N ALA A 131 16.79 0.10 4.37
CA ALA A 131 16.33 -1.26 4.10
C ALA A 131 14.96 -1.56 4.74
N VAL A 132 14.78 -1.15 6.01
CA VAL A 132 13.50 -1.26 6.73
C VAL A 132 12.42 -0.48 5.99
N HIS A 133 12.71 0.78 5.63
CA HIS A 133 11.76 1.64 4.92
C HIS A 133 11.35 1.02 3.58
N MET A 134 12.31 0.58 2.76
CA MET A 134 12.02 -0.02 1.45
C MET A 134 11.20 -1.29 1.57
N SER A 135 11.44 -2.09 2.62
CA SER A 135 10.68 -3.31 2.88
C SER A 135 9.27 -3.02 3.37
N TRP A 136 9.10 -1.96 4.16
CA TRP A 136 7.78 -1.47 4.59
C TRP A 136 6.99 -0.91 3.39
N GLY A 137 7.62 -0.09 2.55
CA GLY A 137 7.03 0.40 1.31
C GLY A 137 6.57 -0.77 0.43
N ALA A 138 7.43 -1.77 0.21
CA ALA A 138 7.05 -2.97 -0.53
C ALA A 138 5.82 -3.69 0.06
N ALA A 139 5.71 -3.76 1.39
CA ALA A 139 4.53 -4.32 2.05
C ALA A 139 3.26 -3.51 1.80
N ASN A 140 3.36 -2.17 1.84
CA ASN A 140 2.26 -1.27 1.53
C ASN A 140 1.80 -1.45 0.07
N GLU A 141 2.72 -1.40 -0.90
CA GLU A 141 2.42 -1.57 -2.32
C GLU A 141 1.80 -2.93 -2.64
N TRP A 142 2.30 -4.01 -2.02
CA TRP A 142 1.68 -5.32 -2.16
C TRP A 142 0.25 -5.36 -1.62
N SER A 143 -0.01 -4.68 -0.50
CA SER A 143 -1.36 -4.59 0.06
C SER A 143 -2.32 -3.76 -0.81
N ALA A 144 -1.86 -2.65 -1.38
CA ALA A 144 -2.63 -1.81 -2.29
C ALA A 144 -2.95 -2.57 -3.59
N THR A 145 -1.94 -3.17 -4.22
CA THR A 145 -2.11 -4.03 -5.40
C THR A 145 -3.12 -5.15 -5.13
N ALA A 146 -3.05 -5.79 -3.96
CA ALA A 146 -3.99 -6.84 -3.57
C ALA A 146 -5.41 -6.30 -3.38
N ALA A 147 -5.57 -5.14 -2.74
CA ALA A 147 -6.87 -4.49 -2.54
C ALA A 147 -7.54 -4.15 -3.88
N TYR A 148 -6.81 -3.50 -4.80
CA TYR A 148 -7.30 -3.20 -6.16
C TYR A 148 -7.73 -4.46 -6.90
N ARG A 149 -6.90 -5.50 -6.87
CA ARG A 149 -7.20 -6.78 -7.52
C ARG A 149 -8.44 -7.45 -6.94
N ARG A 150 -8.58 -7.45 -5.61
CA ARG A 150 -9.74 -8.04 -4.93
C ARG A 150 -11.02 -7.29 -5.24
N LEU A 151 -11.01 -5.96 -5.15
CA LEU A 151 -12.19 -5.17 -5.44
C LEU A 151 -12.62 -5.29 -6.90
N ALA A 152 -11.67 -5.29 -7.85
CA ALA A 152 -11.95 -5.48 -9.26
C ALA A 152 -12.63 -6.83 -9.56
N ALA A 153 -12.25 -7.88 -8.82
CA ALA A 153 -12.81 -9.22 -8.94
C ALA A 153 -14.20 -9.36 -8.30
N LEU A 154 -14.46 -8.63 -7.22
CA LEU A 154 -15.74 -8.62 -6.50
C LEU A 154 -16.83 -7.87 -7.27
N GLU A 155 -16.51 -6.70 -7.84
CA GLU A 155 -17.53 -5.82 -8.43
C GLU A 155 -17.82 -6.12 -9.90
N GLN A 156 -16.86 -6.65 -10.68
CA GLN A 156 -16.98 -6.96 -12.12
C GLN A 156 -17.73 -5.91 -12.98
N HIS A 157 -17.82 -4.66 -12.52
CA HIS A 157 -18.58 -3.60 -13.16
C HIS A 157 -17.82 -3.04 -14.36
N PRO A 158 -18.48 -2.78 -15.51
CA PRO A 158 -17.82 -2.43 -16.79
C PRO A 158 -16.98 -1.17 -16.74
N ALA A 159 -17.27 -0.23 -15.84
CA ALA A 159 -16.44 0.97 -15.65
C ALA A 159 -15.45 0.84 -14.47
N LEU A 160 -15.86 0.20 -13.38
CA LEU A 160 -15.05 0.20 -12.14
C LEU A 160 -13.94 -0.85 -12.22
N SER A 161 -14.24 -2.06 -12.68
CA SER A 161 -13.26 -3.14 -12.73
C SER A 161 -12.06 -2.78 -13.63
N PRO A 162 -12.26 -2.23 -14.86
CA PRO A 162 -11.12 -1.78 -15.67
C PRO A 162 -10.33 -0.64 -15.03
N LEU A 163 -10.99 0.30 -14.34
CA LEU A 163 -10.28 1.35 -13.61
C LEU A 163 -9.36 0.77 -12.54
N LEU A 164 -9.90 -0.07 -11.66
CA LEU A 164 -9.14 -0.70 -10.58
C LEU A 164 -8.00 -1.58 -11.11
N GLN A 165 -8.21 -2.26 -12.24
CA GLN A 165 -7.16 -3.03 -12.92
C GLN A 165 -6.05 -2.12 -13.47
N ARG A 166 -6.39 -0.97 -14.05
CA ARG A 166 -5.39 0.01 -14.53
C ARG A 166 -4.56 0.58 -13.38
N ILE A 167 -5.20 0.94 -12.27
CA ILE A 167 -4.50 1.41 -11.06
C ILE A 167 -3.59 0.30 -10.53
N GLY A 168 -4.12 -0.89 -10.30
CA GLY A 168 -3.33 -2.04 -9.83
C GLY A 168 -2.16 -2.42 -10.75
N GLN A 169 -2.27 -2.16 -12.07
CA GLN A 169 -1.15 -2.34 -13.00
C GLN A 169 -0.03 -1.32 -12.78
N GLN A 170 -0.35 -0.07 -12.45
CA GLN A 170 0.68 0.93 -12.08
C GLN A 170 1.34 0.56 -10.74
N GLU A 171 0.55 0.11 -9.77
CA GLU A 171 1.02 -0.34 -8.44
C GLU A 171 2.03 -1.50 -8.50
N THR A 172 1.94 -2.36 -9.53
CA THR A 172 2.93 -3.43 -9.73
C THR A 172 4.33 -2.88 -10.01
N ARG A 173 4.44 -1.68 -10.62
CA ARG A 173 5.71 -1.01 -10.88
C ARG A 173 6.27 -0.41 -9.59
N HIS A 174 5.42 0.19 -8.77
CA HIS A 174 5.79 0.70 -7.44
C HIS A 174 6.32 -0.42 -6.56
N THR A 175 5.56 -1.52 -6.49
CA THR A 175 5.96 -2.77 -5.83
C THR A 175 7.35 -3.22 -6.29
N ALA A 176 7.59 -3.24 -7.61
CA ALA A 176 8.86 -3.69 -8.17
C ALA A 176 10.04 -2.81 -7.74
N PHE A 177 9.86 -1.49 -7.67
CA PHE A 177 10.89 -0.57 -7.17
C PHE A 177 11.22 -0.87 -5.72
N TYR A 178 10.23 -0.79 -4.82
CA TYR A 178 10.45 -0.98 -3.39
C TYR A 178 11.03 -2.36 -3.07
N ALA A 179 10.50 -3.43 -3.67
CA ALA A 179 11.01 -4.79 -3.47
C ALA A 179 12.45 -4.96 -3.97
N THR A 180 12.83 -4.31 -5.07
CA THR A 180 14.21 -4.32 -5.59
C THR A 180 15.14 -3.59 -4.63
N GLN A 181 14.77 -2.38 -4.17
CA GLN A 181 15.58 -1.59 -3.24
C GLN A 181 15.71 -2.28 -1.87
N ALA A 182 14.65 -2.91 -1.38
CA ALA A 182 14.63 -3.71 -0.16
C ALA A 182 15.59 -4.90 -0.28
N ARG A 183 15.44 -5.74 -1.31
CA ARG A 183 16.29 -6.90 -1.55
C ARG A 183 17.77 -6.53 -1.60
N LYS A 184 18.12 -5.53 -2.42
CA LYS A 184 19.52 -5.07 -2.60
C LYS A 184 20.18 -4.65 -1.28
N ARG A 185 19.43 -4.07 -0.35
CA ARG A 185 19.95 -3.63 0.95
C ARG A 185 19.96 -4.75 1.97
N LEU A 186 18.89 -5.55 2.03
CA LEU A 186 18.78 -6.70 2.90
C LEU A 186 19.85 -7.76 2.60
N GLU A 187 20.26 -7.96 1.35
CA GLU A 187 21.36 -8.87 0.99
C GLU A 187 22.69 -8.46 1.63
N LYS A 188 22.95 -7.16 1.74
CA LYS A 188 24.24 -6.60 2.17
C LYS A 188 24.44 -6.56 3.68
N SER A 189 23.37 -6.57 4.48
CA SER A 189 23.46 -6.35 5.93
C SER A 189 22.65 -7.35 6.73
N LYS A 190 23.32 -8.10 7.61
CA LYS A 190 22.67 -8.97 8.60
C LYS A 190 21.81 -8.16 9.57
N MET A 191 22.27 -6.97 9.96
CA MET A 191 21.56 -6.09 10.87
C MET A 191 20.28 -5.55 10.24
N ALA A 192 20.33 -5.12 8.97
CA ALA A 192 19.14 -4.73 8.20
C ALA A 192 18.08 -5.83 8.20
N ARG A 193 18.48 -7.10 8.00
CA ARG A 193 17.56 -8.24 8.04
C ARG A 193 16.92 -8.43 9.41
N THR A 194 17.71 -8.43 10.48
CA THR A 194 17.19 -8.58 11.85
C THR A 194 16.22 -7.47 12.21
N LEU A 195 16.60 -6.21 11.94
CA LEU A 195 15.76 -5.04 12.21
C LEU A 195 14.47 -5.06 11.39
N THR A 196 14.59 -5.28 10.08
CA THR A 196 13.42 -5.32 9.18
C THR A 196 12.46 -6.42 9.61
N ARG A 197 12.96 -7.61 9.94
CA ARG A 197 12.13 -8.72 10.40
C ARG A 197 11.37 -8.36 11.67
N LEU A 198 12.06 -7.78 12.66
CA LEU A 198 11.46 -7.36 13.92
C LEU A 198 10.37 -6.30 13.68
N VAL A 199 10.68 -5.28 12.89
CA VAL A 199 9.78 -4.16 12.60
C VAL A 199 8.55 -4.63 11.84
N LEU A 200 8.72 -5.41 10.76
CA LEU A 200 7.59 -5.95 10.00
C LEU A 200 6.70 -6.86 10.87
N ALA A 201 7.31 -7.75 11.67
CA ALA A 201 6.54 -8.68 12.49
C ALA A 201 5.79 -8.04 13.67
N LYS A 202 6.25 -6.88 14.17
CA LYS A 202 5.70 -6.27 15.40
C LYS A 202 4.95 -4.96 15.18
N ALA A 203 5.36 -4.19 14.18
CA ALA A 203 4.87 -2.82 13.99
C ALA A 203 4.05 -2.65 12.71
N TRP A 204 4.24 -3.50 11.68
CA TRP A 204 3.49 -3.35 10.44
C TRP A 204 1.99 -3.54 10.66
N ARG A 205 1.21 -2.68 10.01
CA ARG A 205 -0.26 -2.67 10.02
C ARG A 205 -0.74 -2.31 8.60
N PRO A 206 -1.98 -2.70 8.24
CA PRO A 206 -2.53 -2.37 6.92
C PRO A 206 -2.48 -0.86 6.63
N VAL A 207 -2.22 -0.50 5.38
CA VAL A 207 -2.21 0.89 4.95
C VAL A 207 -3.58 1.53 5.22
N GLY A 208 -3.58 2.76 5.71
CA GLY A 208 -4.80 3.46 6.12
C GLY A 208 -5.19 3.24 7.59
N SER A 209 -4.61 2.25 8.29
CA SER A 209 -4.98 1.93 9.69
C SER A 209 -4.73 3.04 10.69
N SER A 210 -4.02 4.10 10.30
CA SER A 210 -3.71 5.23 11.16
C SER A 210 -4.49 6.50 10.83
N ILE A 211 -5.12 6.55 9.68
CA ILE A 211 -5.81 7.74 9.18
C ILE A 211 -7.33 7.54 9.09
N SER A 212 -7.79 6.30 9.22
CA SER A 212 -9.19 5.92 9.18
C SER A 212 -9.64 5.36 10.53
N GLU A 213 -10.94 5.44 10.79
CA GLU A 213 -11.53 4.85 12.00
C GLU A 213 -11.38 3.32 12.00
N PRO A 214 -11.24 2.68 13.18
CA PRO A 214 -11.08 1.22 13.27
C PRO A 214 -12.20 0.44 12.57
N GLU A 215 -13.42 0.96 12.57
CA GLU A 215 -14.58 0.34 11.93
C GLU A 215 -14.49 0.34 10.40
N ASP A 216 -13.89 1.37 9.80
CA ASP A 216 -13.68 1.44 8.35
C ASP A 216 -12.56 0.50 7.92
N LEU A 217 -11.49 0.40 8.71
CA LEU A 217 -10.45 -0.61 8.50
C LEU A 217 -11.06 -2.02 8.57
N ASP A 218 -11.87 -2.30 9.60
CA ASP A 218 -12.53 -3.60 9.79
C ASP A 218 -13.49 -3.95 8.64
N HIS A 219 -14.26 -2.96 8.17
CA HIS A 219 -15.09 -3.09 6.98
C HIS A 219 -14.26 -3.47 5.75
N VAL A 220 -13.22 -2.70 5.44
CA VAL A 220 -12.41 -2.90 4.23
C VAL A 220 -11.68 -4.24 4.26
N MET A 221 -11.10 -4.61 5.39
CA MET A 221 -10.40 -5.88 5.52
C MET A 221 -11.36 -7.05 5.28
N ARG A 222 -12.56 -7.02 5.88
CA ARG A 222 -13.58 -8.07 5.66
C ARG A 222 -14.11 -8.07 4.24
N HIS A 223 -14.45 -6.91 3.70
CA HIS A 223 -15.05 -6.81 2.38
C HIS A 223 -14.10 -7.35 1.30
N LEU A 224 -12.81 -7.00 1.37
CA LEU A 224 -11.83 -7.41 0.36
C LEU A 224 -11.30 -8.83 0.56
N PHE A 225 -11.03 -9.22 1.80
CA PHE A 225 -10.20 -10.40 2.12
C PHE A 225 -10.92 -11.51 2.88
N SER A 226 -12.23 -11.43 3.09
CA SER A 226 -13.00 -12.56 3.61
C SER A 226 -13.16 -13.67 2.55
N GLY A 227 -13.48 -14.88 3.00
CA GLY A 227 -13.64 -16.05 2.14
C GLY A 227 -12.33 -16.69 1.64
N PRO A 228 -12.42 -17.79 0.86
CA PRO A 228 -11.27 -18.54 0.40
C PRO A 228 -10.36 -17.73 -0.55
N ASP A 229 -10.94 -16.95 -1.45
CA ASP A 229 -10.16 -16.13 -2.40
C ASP A 229 -9.41 -15.00 -1.69
N GLY A 230 -10.02 -14.42 -0.66
CA GLY A 230 -9.39 -13.41 0.19
C GLY A 230 -8.21 -13.97 0.98
N LEU A 231 -8.36 -15.16 1.56
CA LEU A 231 -7.25 -15.86 2.21
C LEU A 231 -6.11 -16.19 1.22
N ALA A 232 -6.45 -16.68 0.02
CA ALA A 232 -5.48 -16.99 -1.01
C ALA A 232 -4.67 -15.74 -1.43
N GLU A 233 -5.34 -14.60 -1.55
CA GLU A 233 -4.71 -13.31 -1.83
C GLU A 233 -3.73 -12.90 -0.72
N ILE A 234 -4.17 -12.96 0.54
CA ILE A 234 -3.35 -12.61 1.70
C ILE A 234 -2.11 -13.49 1.79
N ARG A 235 -2.26 -14.80 1.62
CA ARG A 235 -1.13 -15.74 1.61
C ARG A 235 -0.18 -15.49 0.44
N ARG A 236 -0.69 -15.07 -0.72
CA ARG A 236 0.15 -14.72 -1.87
C ARG A 236 1.03 -13.52 -1.56
N ILE A 237 0.50 -12.47 -0.93
CA ILE A 237 1.31 -11.29 -0.57
C ILE A 237 2.26 -11.58 0.60
N ASP A 238 1.89 -12.42 1.57
CA ASP A 238 2.82 -12.92 2.60
C ASP A 238 3.97 -13.72 1.98
N ALA A 239 3.68 -14.58 0.99
CA ALA A 239 4.71 -15.31 0.26
C ALA A 239 5.66 -14.37 -0.52
N ASN A 240 5.23 -13.18 -0.89
CA ASN A 240 6.11 -12.19 -1.52
C ASN A 240 7.03 -11.51 -0.49
N ILE A 241 6.51 -11.16 0.69
CA ILE A 241 7.33 -10.68 1.81
C ILE A 241 8.37 -11.72 2.20
N ALA A 242 7.96 -12.99 2.31
CA ALA A 242 8.86 -14.08 2.71
C ALA A 242 10.01 -14.33 1.72
N LYS A 243 9.92 -13.86 0.46
CA LYS A 243 11.00 -13.92 -0.53
C LYS A 243 12.06 -12.83 -0.34
N LEU A 244 11.83 -11.84 0.51
CA LEU A 244 12.84 -10.85 0.87
C LEU A 244 13.89 -11.51 1.80
N PRO A 245 15.19 -11.22 1.62
CA PRO A 245 16.23 -11.86 2.41
C PRO A 245 16.03 -11.72 3.92
N GLY A 246 15.94 -12.84 4.66
CA GLY A 246 15.76 -12.85 6.12
C GLY A 246 14.29 -12.74 6.59
N MET A 247 13.34 -12.64 5.66
CA MET A 247 11.91 -12.50 5.96
C MET A 247 11.16 -13.84 5.87
N GLU A 248 11.88 -14.96 5.75
CA GLU A 248 11.28 -16.28 5.56
C GLU A 248 10.30 -16.60 6.71
N GLY A 249 9.14 -17.14 6.35
CA GLY A 249 8.08 -17.50 7.30
C GLY A 249 7.33 -16.33 7.95
N LEU A 250 7.58 -15.07 7.55
CA LEU A 250 6.74 -13.97 7.99
C LEU A 250 5.35 -14.06 7.32
N THR A 251 4.31 -13.85 8.14
CA THR A 251 2.91 -13.81 7.72
C THR A 251 2.24 -12.52 8.20
N ILE A 252 2.85 -11.38 7.88
CA ILE A 252 2.46 -10.07 8.44
C ILE A 252 1.05 -9.67 8.00
N PHE A 253 0.65 -10.00 6.78
CA PHE A 253 -0.68 -9.66 6.27
C PHE A 253 -1.72 -10.56 6.91
N GLU A 254 -1.51 -11.88 6.92
CA GLU A 254 -2.44 -12.82 7.56
C GLU A 254 -2.60 -12.50 9.06
N THR A 255 -1.49 -12.21 9.75
CA THR A 255 -1.49 -11.79 11.16
C THR A 255 -2.26 -10.49 11.38
N ALA A 256 -2.12 -9.53 10.48
CA ALA A 256 -2.77 -8.23 10.58
C ALA A 256 -4.28 -8.31 10.33
N VAL A 257 -4.73 -9.15 9.38
CA VAL A 257 -6.15 -9.19 9.00
C VAL A 257 -6.98 -10.19 9.83
N ARG A 258 -6.34 -11.21 10.41
CA ARG A 258 -7.00 -12.24 11.22
C ARG A 258 -7.91 -11.73 12.35
N PRO A 259 -7.61 -10.61 13.05
CA PRO A 259 -8.49 -10.07 14.08
C PRO A 259 -9.85 -9.55 13.59
N HIS A 260 -10.02 -9.31 12.29
CA HIS A 260 -11.22 -8.71 11.69
C HIS A 260 -12.33 -9.73 11.37
N ASP A 261 -12.49 -10.79 12.19
CA ASP A 261 -13.54 -11.82 12.04
C ASP A 261 -13.71 -12.36 10.60
N MET A 262 -12.59 -12.82 10.03
CA MET A 262 -12.54 -13.32 8.65
C MET A 262 -13.28 -14.65 8.49
N ARG A 263 -14.15 -14.77 7.48
CA ARG A 263 -14.82 -16.03 7.13
C ARG A 263 -13.91 -16.93 6.29
N TRP A 264 -12.75 -17.26 6.83
CA TRP A 264 -11.77 -18.11 6.18
C TRP A 264 -12.07 -19.60 6.40
N PRO A 265 -11.69 -20.47 5.44
CA PRO A 265 -11.79 -21.91 5.66
C PRO A 265 -10.95 -22.32 6.88
N ALA A 266 -11.40 -23.37 7.57
CA ALA A 266 -10.61 -23.99 8.63
C ALA A 266 -9.22 -24.40 8.08
N PRO A 267 -8.15 -24.35 8.90
CA PRO A 267 -6.87 -24.89 8.48
C PRO A 267 -7.04 -26.36 8.08
N ASP A 268 -6.40 -26.78 6.99
CA ASP A 268 -6.36 -28.21 6.64
C ASP A 268 -5.78 -28.99 7.83
N PRO A 269 -6.37 -30.15 8.17
CA PRO A 269 -5.79 -31.01 9.20
C PRO A 269 -4.38 -31.43 8.77
N ALA A 270 -3.42 -31.18 9.66
CA ALA A 270 -2.00 -31.48 9.48
C ALA A 270 -1.70 -32.97 9.37
#